data_AF-A0A1Q4I1P2-F1
#
_entry.id   AF-A0A1Q4I1P2-F1
#
_cell.length_a   1.000
_cell.length_b   1.000
_cell.length_c   1.000
_cell.angle_alpha   90.00
_cell.angle_beta   90.00
_cell.angle_gamma   90.00
#
_symmetry.space_group_name_H-M   'P 1'
#
loop_
_entity.id
_entity.type
_entity.pdbx_description
1 polymer ?
#
loop_
_entity_poly.entity_id
_entity_poly.type
_entity_poly.pdbx_seq_one_letter_code
_entity_poly.pdbx_strand_id
1 'polypeptide(L)' 'MPNLETTRTRAVDLSAASAAVWLAATAFLALLALYFVGIDQGAVSLFGSDSHVHEFVHDARHLLGFPCH' A
#
# COMPACT_ATOMS: atom_id res chain seq x y z
N MET A 1 37.57 15.76 43.30
CA MET A 1 37.70 15.67 41.83
C MET A 1 36.31 15.34 41.28
N PRO A 2 35.64 16.21 40.51
CA PRO A 2 34.29 15.92 40.01
C PRO A 2 34.37 14.95 38.82
N ASN A 3 33.51 13.93 38.84
CA ASN A 3 33.35 12.95 37.78
C ASN A 3 32.58 13.62 36.61
N LEU A 4 33.23 13.78 35.46
CA LEU A 4 32.60 14.35 34.28
C LEU A 4 31.76 13.26 33.60
N GLU A 5 30.46 13.28 33.82
CA GLU A 5 29.53 12.45 33.04
C GLU A 5 29.62 12.85 31.56
N THR A 6 30.23 11.99 30.76
CA THR A 6 30.24 12.10 29.30
C THR A 6 28.80 11.95 28.80
N THR A 7 28.18 13.07 28.45
CA THR A 7 26.93 13.06 27.70
C THR A 7 27.22 12.47 26.32
N ARG A 8 26.80 11.23 26.10
CA ARG A 8 26.99 10.53 24.83
C ARG A 8 25.98 11.08 23.80
N THR A 9 26.44 11.97 22.94
CA THR A 9 25.69 12.39 21.76
C THR A 9 25.55 11.20 20.81
N ARG A 10 24.32 10.69 20.62
CA ARG A 10 24.05 9.59 19.70
C ARG A 10 24.03 10.14 18.27
N ALA A 11 24.97 9.71 17.44
CA ALA A 11 24.93 10.03 16.01
C ALA A 11 23.70 9.36 15.37
N VAL A 12 22.93 10.14 14.60
CA VAL A 12 21.78 9.63 13.85
C VAL A 12 22.31 8.87 12.63
N ASP A 13 21.95 7.60 12.50
CA ASP A 13 22.29 6.81 11.32
C ASP A 13 21.37 7.19 10.15
N LEU A 14 21.88 8.08 9.30
CA LEU A 14 21.18 8.56 8.12
C LEU A 14 20.95 7.46 7.08
N SER A 15 21.79 6.41 7.08
CA SER A 15 21.64 5.27 6.17
C SER A 15 20.44 4.43 6.58
N ALA A 16 20.34 4.09 7.86
CA ALA A 16 19.20 3.35 8.40
C ALA A 16 17.89 4.14 8.23
N ALA A 17 17.91 5.46 8.46
CA ALA A 17 16.76 6.31 8.25
C ALA A 17 16.34 6.35 6.77
N SER A 18 17.29 6.51 5.85
CA SER A 18 17.02 6.49 4.40
C SER A 18 16.45 5.15 3.94
N ALA A 19 17.03 4.04 4.40
CA ALA A 19 16.53 2.70 4.09
C ALA A 19 15.10 2.50 4.61
N ALA A 20 14.80 2.95 5.84
CA ALA A 20 13.46 2.89 6.40
C ALA A 20 12.44 3.69 5.57
N VAL A 21 12.80 4.89 5.11
CA VAL A 21 11.94 5.71 4.24
C VAL A 21 11.66 5.01 2.91
N TRP A 22 12.69 4.47 2.25
CA TRP A 22 12.53 3.76 0.99
C TRP A 22 11.68 2.49 1.13
N LEU A 23 11.89 1.72 2.20
CA LEU A 23 11.07 0.55 2.49
C LEU A 23 9.62 0.92 2.76
N ALA A 24 9.37 1.96 3.57
CA ALA A 24 8.02 2.42 3.86
C ALA A 24 7.30 2.93 2.60
N ALA A 25 7.98 3.73 1.78
CA ALA A 25 7.44 4.23 0.52
C ALA A 25 7.10 3.09 -0.44
N THR A 26 8.01 2.12 -0.58
CA THR A 26 7.80 0.95 -1.46
C THR A 26 6.64 0.08 -0.97
N ALA A 27 6.58 -0.19 0.34
CA ALA A 27 5.49 -0.95 0.93
C ALA A 27 4.15 -0.24 0.76
N PHE A 28 4.11 1.08 0.98
CA PHE A 28 2.92 1.90 0.76
C PHE A 28 2.45 1.83 -0.70
N LEU A 29 3.37 2.00 -1.67
CA LEU A 29 3.04 1.91 -3.09
C LEU A 29 2.55 0.50 -3.48
N ALA A 30 3.15 -0.55 -2.93
CA ALA A 30 2.71 -1.92 -3.15
C ALA A 30 1.29 -2.16 -2.60
N LEU A 31 1.01 -1.67 -1.39
CA LEU A 31 -0.33 -1.75 -0.80
C LEU A 31 -1.35 -0.94 -1.61
N LEU A 32 -0.97 0.23 -2.12
CA LEU A 32 -1.82 1.05 -2.98
C LEU A 32 -2.15 0.32 -4.29
N ALA A 33 -1.16 -0.34 -4.91
CA ALA A 33 -1.38 -1.16 -6.10
C ALA A 33 -2.33 -2.33 -5.80
N LEU A 34 -2.11 -3.05 -4.69
CA LEU A 34 -3.00 -4.14 -4.26
C LEU A 34 -4.42 -3.64 -3.96
N TYR A 35 -4.57 -2.45 -3.39
CA TYR A 35 -5.86 -1.83 -3.14
C TYR A 35 -6.64 -1.60 -4.45
N PHE A 36 -6.00 -1.05 -5.48
CA PHE A 36 -6.64 -0.84 -6.78
C PHE A 36 -7.01 -2.16 -7.47
N VAL A 37 -6.14 -3.17 -7.40
CA VAL A 37 -6.49 -4.52 -7.89
C VAL A 37 -7.69 -5.08 -7.12
N GLY A 38 -7.75 -4.88 -5.80
CA GLY A 38 -8.90 -5.29 -4.99
C GLY A 38 -10.20 -4.59 -5.37
N ILE A 39 -10.15 -3.31 -5.75
CA ILE A 39 -11.31 -2.58 -6.27
C ILE A 39 -11.81 -3.20 -7.58
N ASP A 40 -10.91 -3.45 -8.53
CA ASP A 40 -11.26 -4.03 -9.84
C ASP A 40 -11.87 -5.43 -9.71
N GLN A 41 -11.32 -6.24 -8.79
CA GLN A 41 -11.80 -7.60 -8.51
C GLN A 41 -12.98 -7.67 -7.53
N GLY A 42 -13.53 -6.53 -7.11
CA GLY A 42 -14.72 -6.47 -6.26
C GLY A 42 -14.49 -6.85 -4.79
N ALA A 43 -13.23 -6.94 -4.34
CA ALA A 43 -12.88 -7.20 -2.94
C ALA A 43 -13.13 -6.01 -2.01
N VAL A 44 -13.24 -4.80 -2.56
CA VAL A 44 -13.52 -3.55 -1.85
C VAL A 44 -14.55 -2.74 -2.62
N SER A 45 -15.57 -2.19 -1.95
CA SER A 45 -16.50 -1.22 -2.54
C SER A 45 -16.36 0.16 -1.88
N LEU A 46 -16.15 1.19 -2.71
CA LEU A 46 -15.96 2.59 -2.30
C LEU A 46 -17.27 3.29 -1.96
N PHE A 47 -18.39 2.85 -2.52
CA PHE A 47 -19.69 3.52 -2.45
C PHE A 47 -20.70 2.79 -1.54
N GLY A 48 -20.21 1.98 -0.60
CA GLY A 48 -21.04 1.24 0.35
C GLY A 48 -20.87 -0.26 0.18
N SER A 49 -21.86 -1.05 0.57
CA SER A 49 -21.87 -2.51 0.40
C SER A 49 -22.27 -2.96 -1.01
N ASP A 50 -22.29 -2.04 -1.97
CA ASP A 50 -22.89 -2.26 -3.28
C ASP A 50 -21.81 -2.38 -4.37
N SER A 51 -21.84 -3.48 -5.12
CA SER A 51 -20.85 -3.88 -6.13
C SER A 51 -21.35 -3.70 -7.56
N HIS A 52 -22.42 -2.93 -7.78
CA HIS A 52 -23.02 -2.76 -9.12
C HIS A 52 -22.03 -2.35 -10.22
N VAL A 53 -21.02 -1.53 -9.92
CA VAL A 53 -19.98 -1.17 -10.90
C VAL A 53 -19.13 -2.39 -11.28
N HIS A 54 -18.76 -3.21 -10.29
CA HIS A 54 -17.98 -4.42 -10.51
C HIS A 54 -18.77 -5.41 -11.37
N GLU A 55 -20.05 -5.65 -11.06
CA GLU A 55 -20.93 -6.53 -11.83
C GLU A 55 -21.18 -6.01 -13.24
N PHE A 56 -21.40 -4.71 -13.41
CA PHE A 56 -21.57 -4.10 -14.73
C PHE A 56 -20.33 -4.29 -15.62
N VAL A 57 -19.12 -4.05 -15.09
CA VAL A 57 -17.87 -4.23 -15.83
C VAL A 57 -17.61 -5.72 -16.08
N HIS A 58 -17.90 -6.56 -15.09
CA HIS A 58 -17.81 -8.01 -15.20
C HIS A 58 -18.71 -8.56 -16.31
N ASP A 59 -19.95 -8.10 -16.42
CA ASP A 59 -20.90 -8.53 -17.45
C ASP A 59 -20.53 -7.97 -18.84
N ALA A 60 -20.03 -6.74 -18.91
CA ALA A 60 -19.57 -6.15 -20.16
C ALA A 60 -18.40 -6.93 -20.77
N ARG A 61 -17.44 -7.42 -19.96
CA ARG A 61 -16.34 -8.23 -20.49
C ARG A 61 -16.82 -9.58 -21.02
N HIS A 62 -17.83 -10.17 -20.38
CA HIS A 62 -18.46 -11.42 -20.84
C HIS A 62 -19.20 -11.19 -22.14
N LEU A 63 -19.94 -10.08 -22.27
CA LEU A 63 -20.60 -9.68 -23.50
C LEU A 63 -19.60 -9.50 -24.66
N LEU A 64 -18.40 -9.00 -24.37
CA LEU A 64 -17.31 -8.86 -25.34
C LEU A 64 -16.52 -10.17 -25.57
N GLY A 65 -16.92 -11.28 -24.95
CA GLY A 65 -16.33 -12.60 -25.15
C GLY A 65 -15.01 -12.84 -24.39
N PHE A 66 -14.63 -11.95 -23.48
CA PHE A 66 -13.45 -12.17 -22.63
C PHE A 66 -13.76 -13.25 -21.58
N PRO A 67 -12.91 -14.30 -21.46
CA PRO A 67 -13.13 -15.36 -20.49
C PRO A 67 -12.94 -14.86 -19.04
N CYS A 68 -13.61 -15.54 -18.11
CA CYS A 68 -13.40 -15.41 -16.68
C CYS A 68 -12.80 -16.68 -16.06
N HIS A 69 -12.17 -16.50 -14.89
CA HIS A 69 -11.78 -17.59 -14.00
C HIS A 69 -13.02 -18.17 -13.32
#